data_AF-A0A327K1G8-F1
#
_entry.id   AF-A0A327K1G8-F1
#
_cell.length_a   1.000
_cell.length_b   1.000
_cell.length_c   1.000
_cell.angle_alpha   90.00
_cell.angle_beta   90.00
_cell.angle_gamma   90.00
#
_symmetry.space_group_name_H-M   'P 1'
#
loop_
_entity.id
_entity.type
_entity.pdbx_description
1 polymer ?
#
loop_
_entity_poly.entity_id
_entity_poly.type
_entity_poly.pdbx_seq_one_letter_code
_entity_poly.pdbx_strand_id
1 'polypeptide(L)' 'GLLKYHTVAEPVARGFFLDGRYPHATAVVTDTRSKQRWSIDSWPNANAEPPVIMPLKDWFAER' A
#
# COMPACT_ATOMS: atom_id res chain seq x y z
N GLY A 1 3.03 4.94 -19.38
CA GLY A 1 3.05 4.78 -17.91
C GLY A 1 2.58 3.41 -17.48
N LEU A 2 2.69 3.08 -16.19
CA LEU A 2 2.32 1.78 -15.61
C LEU A 2 0.80 1.57 -15.39
N LEU A 3 0.02 2.67 -15.34
CA LEU A 3 -1.44 2.64 -15.17
C LEU A 3 -2.20 2.01 -16.35
N LYS A 4 -1.55 1.70 -17.48
CA LYS A 4 -2.17 0.87 -18.53
C LYS A 4 -2.35 -0.60 -18.12
N TYR A 5 -1.59 -1.03 -17.11
CA TYR A 5 -1.64 -2.38 -16.54
C TYR A 5 -2.28 -2.42 -15.15
N HIS A 6 -2.64 -1.26 -14.59
CA HIS A 6 -3.12 -1.14 -13.23
C HIS A 6 -4.26 -0.13 -13.11
N THR A 7 -5.27 -0.42 -12.31
CA THR A 7 -6.31 0.54 -11.93
C THR A 7 -6.08 1.02 -10.50
N VAL A 8 -6.30 2.31 -10.25
CA VAL A 8 -6.31 2.86 -8.89
C VAL A 8 -7.49 2.26 -8.12
N ALA A 9 -7.23 1.80 -6.90
CA ALA A 9 -8.25 1.31 -5.98
C ALA A 9 -8.39 2.27 -4.79
N GLU A 10 -9.42 2.05 -3.98
CA GLU A 10 -9.56 2.77 -2.71
C GLU A 10 -8.33 2.56 -1.82
N PRO A 11 -7.82 3.63 -1.18
CA PRO A 11 -6.74 3.50 -0.20
C PRO A 11 -7.21 2.64 0.97
N VAL A 12 -6.25 1.99 1.64
CA VAL A 12 -6.54 1.23 2.86
C VAL A 12 -5.74 1.79 4.02
N ALA A 13 -6.23 1.53 5.23
CA ALA A 13 -5.54 1.87 6.47
C ALA A 13 -5.43 0.66 7.40
N ARG A 14 -4.41 0.67 8.25
CA ARG A 14 -4.19 -0.29 9.34
C ARG A 14 -3.72 0.46 10.59
N GLY A 15 -3.84 -0.20 11.75
CA GLY A 15 -3.47 0.37 13.03
C GLY A 15 -4.54 1.33 13.55
N PHE A 16 -4.80 1.27 14.84
CA PHE A 16 -5.73 2.13 15.54
C PHE A 16 -5.18 2.42 16.93
N PHE A 17 -5.41 3.61 17.49
CA PHE A 17 -4.81 3.96 18.79
C PHE A 17 -5.10 2.94 19.91
N LEU A 18 -6.23 2.21 19.82
CA LEU A 18 -6.61 1.13 20.76
C LEU A 18 -5.84 -0.20 20.58
N ASP A 19 -5.24 -0.45 19.41
CA ASP A 19 -4.42 -1.64 19.13
C ASP A 19 -2.92 -1.42 19.35
N GLY A 20 -2.54 -0.21 19.80
CA GLY A 20 -1.16 0.17 20.08
C GLY A 20 -0.32 0.50 18.84
N ARG A 21 -0.92 0.52 17.64
CA ARG A 21 -0.24 0.92 16.40
C ARG A 21 -0.68 2.31 15.98
N TYR A 22 0.27 3.07 15.42
CA TYR A 22 -0.05 4.36 14.83
C TYR A 22 -0.91 4.14 13.57
N PRO A 23 -2.01 4.90 13.38
CA PRO A 23 -2.80 4.81 12.16
C PRO A 23 -1.93 5.05 10.93
N HIS A 24 -1.95 4.11 10.00
CA HIS A 24 -1.12 4.13 8.81
C HIS A 24 -1.95 3.80 7.58
N ALA A 25 -1.81 4.60 6.52
CA ALA A 25 -2.58 4.45 5.29
C ALA A 25 -1.67 4.35 4.06
N THR A 26 -2.09 3.58 3.07
CA THR A 26 -1.35 3.39 1.82
C THR A 26 -2.25 3.52 0.61
N ALA A 27 -1.69 4.00 -0.49
CA ALA A 27 -2.34 3.96 -1.80
C ALA A 27 -2.35 2.52 -2.33
N VAL A 28 -3.39 2.17 -3.10
CA VAL A 28 -3.54 0.83 -3.64
C VAL A 28 -3.79 0.88 -5.14
N VAL A 29 -3.11 -0.01 -5.86
CA VAL A 29 -3.39 -0.28 -7.27
C VAL A 29 -3.72 -1.76 -7.45
N THR A 30 -4.54 -2.07 -8.46
CA THR A 30 -4.92 -3.43 -8.82
C THR A 30 -4.38 -3.75 -10.19
N ASP A 31 -3.57 -4.80 -10.31
CA ASP A 31 -3.12 -5.32 -11.61
C ASP A 31 -4.33 -5.85 -12.40
N THR A 32 -4.49 -5.39 -13.63
CA THR A 32 -5.72 -5.63 -14.40
C THR A 32 -5.88 -7.08 -14.85
N ARG A 33 -4.77 -7.82 -14.98
CA ARG A 33 -4.73 -9.21 -15.47
C ARG A 33 -4.90 -10.21 -14.33
N SER A 34 -4.05 -10.13 -13.32
CA SER A 34 -3.99 -11.05 -12.18
C SER A 34 -4.99 -10.70 -11.08
N LYS A 35 -5.52 -9.48 -11.07
CA LYS A 35 -6.33 -8.90 -9.97
C LYS A 35 -5.57 -8.78 -8.65
N GLN A 36 -4.24 -8.95 -8.66
CA GLN A 36 -3.40 -8.72 -7.49
C GLN A 36 -3.45 -7.25 -7.08
N ARG A 37 -3.69 -7.00 -5.79
CA ARG A 37 -3.62 -5.67 -5.20
C ARG A 37 -2.23 -5.43 -4.64
N TRP A 38 -1.71 -4.23 -4.87
CA TRP A 38 -0.39 -3.79 -4.44
C TRP A 38 -0.52 -2.53 -3.59
N SER A 39 0.19 -2.47 -2.47
CA SER A 39 0.39 -1.24 -1.71
C SER A 39 1.48 -0.40 -2.37
N ILE A 40 1.33 0.92 -2.31
CA ILE A 40 2.33 1.91 -2.74
C ILE A 40 2.57 2.82 -1.54
N ASP A 41 3.56 2.48 -0.71
CA ASP A 41 3.76 3.10 0.59
C ASP A 41 5.02 3.97 0.64
N SER A 42 4.83 5.28 0.77
CA SER A 42 5.91 6.28 0.75
C SER A 42 6.38 6.73 2.13
N TRP A 43 5.88 6.13 3.21
CA TRP A 43 6.20 6.52 4.59
C TRP A 43 7.35 5.74 5.28
N PRO A 44 7.68 4.49 4.91
CA PRO A 44 8.68 3.73 5.65
C PRO A 44 10.10 4.34 5.62
N ASN A 45 10.43 5.09 4.57
CA ASN A 45 11.76 5.65 4.33
C ASN A 45 11.76 7.18 4.41
N ALA A 46 12.95 7.78 4.36
CA ALA A 46 13.10 9.23 4.32
C ALA A 46 12.43 9.84 3.07
N ASN A 47 12.10 11.14 3.16
CA ASN A 47 11.55 11.88 2.02
C ASN A 47 12.48 11.80 0.80
N ALA A 48 11.88 11.78 -0.40
CA ALA A 48 12.54 11.61 -1.69
C ALA A 48 13.14 10.22 -1.97
N GLU A 49 12.91 9.24 -1.09
CA GLU A 49 13.16 7.83 -1.41
C GLU A 49 11.99 7.21 -2.20
N PRO A 50 12.23 6.15 -3.01
CA PRO A 50 11.18 5.40 -3.66
C PRO A 50 10.20 4.78 -2.64
N PRO A 51 8.91 4.67 -2.98
CA PRO A 51 7.94 3.98 -2.14
C PRO A 51 8.26 2.49 -2.06
N VAL A 52 7.93 1.90 -0.91
CA VAL A 52 7.90 0.45 -0.75
C VAL A 52 6.65 -0.08 -1.44
N ILE A 53 6.83 -1.03 -2.36
CA ILE A 53 5.75 -1.65 -3.14
C ILE A 53 5.74 -3.14 -2.85
N MET A 54 4.58 -3.67 -2.44
CA MET A 54 4.40 -5.09 -2.14
C MET A 54 2.96 -5.54 -2.31
N PRO A 55 2.66 -6.85 -2.34
CA PRO A 55 1.29 -7.33 -2.29
C PRO A 55 0.56 -6.75 -1.07
N LEU A 56 -0.68 -6.30 -1.27
CA LEU A 56 -1.46 -5.64 -0.20
C LEU A 56 -1.60 -6.51 1.06
N LYS A 57 -1.68 -7.83 0.88
CA LYS A 57 -1.73 -8.81 1.97
C LYS A 57 -0.46 -8.78 2.85
N ASP A 58 0.70 -8.57 2.23
CA ASP A 58 1.99 -8.58 2.91
C ASP A 58 2.15 -7.27 3.69
N TRP A 59 1.70 -6.16 3.10
CA TRP A 59 1.57 -4.88 3.80
C TRP A 59 0.72 -5.04 5.07
N PHE A 60 -0.49 -5.59 4.99
CA PHE A 60 -1.28 -5.82 6.22
C PHE A 60 -0.60 -6.70 7.28
N ALA A 61 0.31 -7.60 6.88
CA ALA A 61 1.03 -8.49 7.77
C ALA A 61 2.31 -7.86 8.38
N GLU A 62 2.76 -6.72 7.87
CA GLU A 62 3.86 -5.97 8.47
C GLU A 62 3.54 -5.58 9.92
N ARG A 63 4.59 -5.58 10.74
CA ARG A 63 4.49 -5.34 12.18
C ARG A 63 4.19 -3.90 12.51
#